data_AF-A0A0D8FXR5-F1
#
_entry.id   AF-A0A0D8FXR5-F1
#
_cell.length_a   1.000
_cell.length_b   1.000
_cell.length_c   1.000
_cell.angle_alpha   90.00
_cell.angle_beta   90.00
_cell.angle_gamma   90.00
#
_symmetry.space_group_name_H-M   'P 1'
#
loop_
_entity.id
_entity.type
_entity.pdbx_description
1 polymer ?
#
loop_
_entity_poly.entity_id
_entity_poly.type
_entity_poly.pdbx_seq_one_letter_code
_entity_poly.pdbx_strand_id
1 'polypeptide(L)'
;MIGVHLLWPPGCPDSKTIFTDARSLTDIGIEMIIDAMADGDPDIASVANDLFIHAPTDSTVIRWRQEVLIDALAHPQLIRDLDSIARHSAVLERRSSYATRQQAPFSQLLRSRELLSLLIGDLEALAKRVREPDNDVSSKGLKLLIATINDNFNDEYLQSLQAELQLLRFENGMVTRATLGAGNLTSDELIVESPFQGRGWRDRLHLVLGDDNRIEIAPRDQAGGETLRELRNLALSQIGTIVAHGLGTVISFFVTLHHELAWLVGAINLRSQFEQLDLPICMPEPAADGWHLGFHGLCEPTLGLRTRARPITNNLALDDSSPIVLSGANSGGKTTWLQSVALGILMMQTGLFVTADEFRATIRTNLRTFFPDDEDRELQHGRLDDELIRLAATITELQEDGLVLLNEPLTSTNEIEASEIATAVFRDLDKRGVTVIVVTHYPTLARELATSGLSLEPEILGDGVRSYRIEPSPPPKNSSAMDIYRRLGGW
;
A
#
# COMPACT_ATOMS: atom_id res chain seq x y z
N MET A 1 16.09 5.57 14.76
CA MET A 1 15.73 4.80 13.55
C MET A 1 15.67 5.80 12.41
N ILE A 2 16.33 5.52 11.28
CA ILE A 2 16.27 6.38 10.10
C ILE A 2 14.90 6.16 9.46
N GLY A 3 14.01 7.15 9.58
CA GLY A 3 12.63 7.03 9.10
C GLY A 3 12.54 7.25 7.59
N VAL A 4 11.74 6.42 6.92
CA VAL A 4 11.30 6.64 5.53
C VAL A 4 9.89 7.22 5.59
N HIS A 5 9.64 8.25 4.78
CA HIS A 5 8.43 9.07 4.85
C HIS A 5 7.92 9.44 3.44
N LEU A 6 7.90 8.50 2.50
CA LEU A 6 7.33 8.71 1.17
C LEU A 6 5.81 8.57 1.18
N LEU A 7 5.28 7.54 1.86
CA LEU A 7 3.83 7.31 1.93
C LEU A 7 3.15 7.93 3.15
N TRP A 8 3.93 8.23 4.18
CA TRP A 8 3.43 8.68 5.48
C TRP A 8 4.19 9.91 5.96
N PRO A 9 3.50 11.03 6.26
CA PRO A 9 4.14 12.20 6.87
C PRO A 9 4.82 11.86 8.21
N PRO A 10 5.92 12.55 8.57
CA PRO A 10 6.53 12.40 9.88
C PRO A 10 5.54 12.65 11.00
N GLY A 11 5.44 11.71 11.96
CA GLY A 11 4.52 11.81 13.10
C GLY A 11 3.08 11.35 12.84
N CYS A 12 2.77 10.86 11.63
CA CYS A 12 1.45 10.32 11.27
C CYS A 12 1.48 8.87 10.73
N PRO A 13 2.14 7.90 11.40
CA PRO A 13 2.17 6.51 10.91
C PRO A 13 0.81 5.79 11.05
N ASP A 14 -0.03 6.20 12.01
CA ASP A 14 -1.29 5.52 12.36
C ASP A 14 -2.51 6.33 11.88
N SER A 15 -2.59 6.66 10.59
CA SER A 15 -3.81 7.26 10.06
C SER A 15 -4.95 6.25 10.15
N LYS A 16 -6.15 6.69 10.52
CA LYS A 16 -7.35 5.86 10.35
C LYS A 16 -7.46 5.46 8.88
N THR A 17 -7.83 4.21 8.64
CA THR A 17 -7.97 3.65 7.31
C THR A 17 -9.43 3.39 7.01
N ILE A 18 -9.76 3.43 5.71
CA ILE A 18 -11.08 3.06 5.24
C ILE A 18 -11.36 1.61 5.64
N PHE A 19 -12.60 1.34 6.00
CA PHE A 19 -13.07 -0.01 6.13
C PHE A 19 -13.75 -0.45 4.84
N THR A 20 -13.15 -1.41 4.15
CA THR A 20 -13.68 -2.02 2.94
C THR A 20 -13.40 -3.52 3.02
N ASP A 21 -14.43 -4.35 2.85
CA ASP A 21 -14.26 -5.80 2.86
C ASP A 21 -13.78 -6.33 1.51
N ALA A 22 -13.20 -7.53 1.53
CA ALA A 22 -12.65 -8.18 0.34
C ALA A 22 -13.69 -8.30 -0.80
N ARG A 23 -14.96 -8.56 -0.48
CA ARG A 23 -16.00 -8.64 -1.50
C ARG A 23 -16.23 -7.30 -2.18
N SER A 24 -16.24 -6.20 -1.41
CA SER A 24 -16.38 -4.86 -1.98
C SER A 24 -15.23 -4.50 -2.93
N LEU A 25 -14.02 -4.94 -2.62
CA LEU A 25 -12.85 -4.79 -3.50
C LEU A 25 -12.99 -5.59 -4.80
N THR A 26 -13.51 -6.82 -4.73
CA THR A 26 -13.77 -7.65 -5.90
C THR A 26 -14.90 -7.11 -6.77
N ASP A 27 -16.00 -6.65 -6.18
CA ASP A 27 -17.14 -6.09 -6.91
C ASP A 27 -16.74 -4.85 -7.74
N ILE A 28 -15.79 -4.04 -7.24
CA ILE A 28 -15.27 -2.87 -7.96
C ILE A 28 -14.14 -3.21 -8.93
N GLY A 29 -13.62 -4.45 -8.92
CA GLY A 29 -12.58 -4.92 -9.83
C GLY A 29 -11.17 -4.41 -9.53
N ILE A 30 -10.84 -4.16 -8.25
CA ILE A 30 -9.54 -3.59 -7.86
C ILE A 30 -8.36 -4.49 -8.29
N GLU A 31 -8.58 -5.80 -8.40
CA GLU A 31 -7.56 -6.79 -8.74
C GLU A 31 -6.89 -6.46 -10.09
N MET A 32 -7.66 -5.96 -11.06
CA MET A 32 -7.11 -5.58 -12.36
C MET A 32 -6.22 -4.33 -12.28
N ILE A 33 -6.49 -3.43 -11.34
CA ILE A 33 -5.62 -2.28 -11.06
C ILE A 33 -4.33 -2.75 -10.40
N ILE A 34 -4.43 -3.64 -9.41
CA ILE A 34 -3.28 -4.24 -8.72
C ILE A 34 -2.39 -5.00 -9.71
N ASP A 35 -2.96 -5.82 -10.59
CA ASP A 35 -2.22 -6.55 -11.62
C ASP A 35 -1.50 -5.60 -12.59
N ALA A 36 -2.16 -4.51 -12.98
CA ALA A 36 -1.56 -3.50 -13.85
C ALA A 36 -0.44 -2.70 -13.16
N MET A 37 -0.56 -2.44 -11.86
CA MET A 37 0.53 -1.85 -11.07
C MET A 37 1.70 -2.83 -10.94
N ALA A 38 1.41 -4.10 -10.65
CA ALA A 38 2.40 -5.13 -10.41
C ALA A 38 3.26 -5.42 -11.65
N ASP A 39 2.66 -5.44 -12.85
CA ASP A 39 3.35 -5.80 -14.09
C ASP A 39 4.14 -7.12 -13.97
N GLY A 40 3.55 -8.09 -13.27
CA GLY A 40 4.14 -9.40 -12.97
C GLY A 40 5.04 -9.46 -11.72
N ASP A 41 5.22 -8.35 -10.99
CA ASP A 41 6.00 -8.30 -9.76
C ASP A 41 5.14 -8.60 -8.50
N PRO A 42 5.37 -9.74 -7.82
CA PRO A 42 4.57 -10.13 -6.67
C PRO A 42 4.77 -9.24 -5.44
N ASP A 43 5.94 -8.61 -5.27
CA ASP A 43 6.17 -7.71 -4.14
C ASP A 43 5.35 -6.42 -4.33
N ILE A 44 5.29 -5.88 -5.55
CA ILE A 44 4.45 -4.71 -5.88
C ILE A 44 2.96 -5.06 -5.72
N ALA A 45 2.50 -6.22 -6.20
CA ALA A 45 1.12 -6.66 -6.01
C ALA A 45 0.74 -6.73 -4.52
N SER A 46 1.62 -7.28 -3.69
CA SER A 46 1.39 -7.37 -2.24
C SER A 46 1.29 -6.00 -1.59
N VAL A 47 2.17 -5.06 -1.94
CA VAL A 47 2.16 -3.69 -1.42
C VAL A 47 0.90 -2.94 -1.87
N ALA A 48 0.51 -3.06 -3.13
CA ALA A 48 -0.67 -2.40 -3.66
C ALA A 48 -1.95 -2.91 -2.99
N ASN A 49 -2.09 -4.23 -2.82
CA ASN A 49 -3.21 -4.83 -2.12
C ASN A 49 -3.34 -4.31 -0.67
N ASP A 50 -2.23 -4.29 0.08
CA ASP A 50 -2.20 -3.77 1.46
C ASP A 50 -2.65 -2.30 1.53
N LEU A 51 -2.13 -1.45 0.64
CA LEU A 51 -2.46 -0.02 0.62
C LEU A 51 -3.89 0.28 0.16
N PHE A 52 -4.48 -0.54 -0.72
CA PHE A 52 -5.90 -0.40 -1.07
C PHE A 52 -6.83 -0.84 0.06
N ILE A 53 -6.51 -1.93 0.77
CA ILE A 53 -7.27 -2.37 1.95
C ILE A 53 -7.17 -1.34 3.08
N HIS A 54 -6.02 -0.68 3.20
CA HIS A 54 -5.71 0.27 4.27
C HIS A 54 -5.60 1.71 3.76
N ALA A 55 -6.46 2.12 2.81
CA ALA A 55 -6.43 3.48 2.27
C ALA A 55 -6.71 4.52 3.39
N PRO A 56 -5.90 5.58 3.52
CA PRO A 56 -6.05 6.56 4.60
C PRO A 56 -7.35 7.36 4.48
N THR A 57 -7.85 7.83 5.63
CA THR A 57 -9.01 8.74 5.74
C THR A 57 -8.62 10.16 6.15
N ASP A 58 -7.33 10.50 6.12
CA ASP A 58 -6.81 11.83 6.43
C ASP A 58 -6.37 12.54 5.15
N SER A 59 -7.01 13.68 4.84
CA SER A 59 -6.70 14.50 3.67
C SER A 59 -5.24 14.94 3.59
N THR A 60 -4.58 15.15 4.74
CA THR A 60 -3.17 15.54 4.83
C THR A 60 -2.25 14.43 4.34
N VAL A 61 -2.55 13.18 4.73
CA VAL A 61 -1.81 11.99 4.30
C VAL A 61 -2.03 11.73 2.82
N ILE A 62 -3.27 11.86 2.35
CA ILE A 62 -3.61 11.71 0.92
C ILE A 62 -2.81 12.72 0.09
N ARG A 63 -2.83 14.01 0.46
CA ARG A 63 -2.10 15.06 -0.26
C ARG A 63 -0.58 14.87 -0.20
N TRP A 64 -0.05 14.39 0.92
CA TRP A 64 1.38 14.03 1.02
C TRP A 64 1.78 12.96 -0.01
N ARG A 65 0.98 11.88 -0.11
CA ARG A 65 1.21 10.82 -1.10
C ARG A 65 1.12 11.36 -2.53
N GLN A 66 0.14 12.23 -2.80
CA GLN A 66 -0.01 12.86 -4.11
C GLN A 66 1.19 13.73 -4.48
N GLU A 67 1.72 14.54 -3.56
CA GLU A 67 2.93 15.35 -3.79
C GLU A 67 4.12 14.46 -4.18
N VAL A 68 4.35 13.37 -3.42
CA VAL A 68 5.45 12.42 -3.70
C VAL A 68 5.23 11.69 -5.02
N LEU A 69 3.99 11.29 -5.33
CA LEU A 69 3.66 10.61 -6.58
C LEU A 69 3.87 11.52 -7.79
N ILE A 70 3.55 12.81 -7.70
CA ILE A 70 3.77 13.77 -8.79
C ILE A 70 5.25 13.81 -9.18
N ASP A 71 6.15 13.94 -8.20
CA ASP A 71 7.59 13.89 -8.44
C ASP A 71 8.03 12.51 -8.97
N ALA A 72 7.48 11.41 -8.43
CA ALA A 72 7.79 10.06 -8.87
C ALA A 72 7.44 9.84 -10.35
N LEU A 73 6.31 10.38 -10.80
CA LEU A 73 5.90 10.35 -12.20
C LEU A 73 6.76 11.25 -13.09
N ALA A 74 7.26 12.38 -12.57
CA ALA A 74 8.19 13.26 -13.28
C ALA A 74 9.61 12.65 -13.40
N HIS A 75 10.03 11.85 -12.41
CA HIS A 75 11.36 11.24 -12.33
C HIS A 75 11.29 9.71 -12.16
N PRO A 76 10.68 8.96 -13.10
CA PRO A 76 10.42 7.53 -12.93
C PRO A 76 11.70 6.70 -12.81
N GLN A 77 12.78 7.12 -13.48
CA GLN A 77 14.06 6.41 -13.40
C GLN A 77 14.69 6.51 -12.00
N LEU A 78 14.57 7.66 -11.34
CA LEU A 78 15.05 7.82 -9.96
C LEU A 78 14.36 6.83 -9.03
N ILE A 79 13.03 6.75 -9.09
CA ILE A 79 12.25 5.83 -8.24
C ILE A 79 12.61 4.37 -8.52
N ARG A 80 12.76 3.99 -9.80
CA ARG A 80 13.14 2.62 -10.18
C ARG A 80 14.56 2.27 -9.72
N ASP A 81 15.51 3.19 -9.82
CA ASP A 81 16.89 2.96 -9.36
C ASP A 81 16.93 2.79 -7.84
N LEU A 82 16.23 3.65 -7.10
CA LEU A 82 16.13 3.55 -5.64
C LEU A 82 15.44 2.25 -5.22
N ASP A 83 14.36 1.84 -5.89
CA ASP A 83 13.65 0.58 -5.61
C ASP A 83 14.57 -0.62 -5.86
N SER A 84 15.30 -0.62 -6.98
CA SER A 84 16.22 -1.69 -7.33
C SER A 84 17.34 -1.85 -6.28
N ILE A 85 17.89 -0.75 -5.78
CA ILE A 85 18.89 -0.76 -4.71
C ILE A 85 18.26 -1.31 -3.43
N ALA A 86 17.11 -0.77 -3.02
CA ALA A 86 16.47 -1.17 -1.76
C ALA A 86 16.00 -2.63 -1.76
N ARG A 87 15.48 -3.13 -2.89
CA ARG A 87 15.04 -4.51 -3.07
C ARG A 87 16.18 -5.50 -2.94
N HIS A 88 17.33 -5.20 -3.54
CA HIS A 88 18.53 -6.05 -3.45
C HIS A 88 18.87 -6.35 -1.99
N SER A 89 18.81 -5.32 -1.14
CA SER A 89 19.08 -5.39 0.29
C SER A 89 17.95 -6.03 1.10
N ALA A 90 16.68 -5.74 0.79
CA ALA A 90 15.53 -6.30 1.51
C ALA A 90 15.44 -7.84 1.38
N VAL A 91 15.85 -8.40 0.24
CA VAL A 91 15.89 -9.87 0.05
C VAL A 91 16.91 -10.55 0.99
N LEU A 92 17.96 -9.85 1.43
CA LEU A 92 18.94 -10.39 2.38
C LEU A 92 18.33 -10.69 3.75
N GLU A 93 17.28 -9.96 4.16
CA GLU A 93 16.52 -10.24 5.38
C GLU A 93 15.91 -11.65 5.33
N ARG A 94 15.16 -11.97 4.26
CA ARG A 94 14.43 -13.24 4.09
C ARG A 94 15.37 -14.45 4.18
N ARG A 95 16.63 -14.32 3.72
CA ARG A 95 17.67 -15.36 3.81
C ARG A 95 18.36 -15.40 5.18
N SER A 96 18.36 -14.29 5.92
CA SER A 96 19.07 -14.18 7.20
C SER A 96 18.30 -14.78 8.40
N SER A 97 16.97 -14.57 8.43
CA SER A 97 16.07 -14.85 9.57
C SER A 97 15.93 -16.32 9.96
N TYR A 98 16.23 -17.25 9.06
CA TYR A 98 16.17 -18.70 9.32
C TYR A 98 17.41 -19.28 10.02
N ALA A 99 18.55 -18.57 10.03
CA ALA A 99 19.82 -19.13 10.50
C ALA A 99 20.38 -18.48 11.79
N THR A 100 19.67 -17.52 12.39
CA THR A 100 20.13 -16.76 13.58
C THR A 100 19.77 -17.37 14.93
N ARG A 101 18.86 -18.36 15.00
CA ARG A 101 18.35 -18.85 16.30
C ARG A 101 19.26 -19.80 17.09
N GLN A 102 20.42 -20.22 16.57
CA GLN A 102 21.29 -21.21 17.24
C GLN A 102 22.82 -20.97 17.07
N GLN A 103 23.27 -19.74 16.80
CA GLN A 103 24.70 -19.49 16.55
C GLN A 103 25.44 -18.97 17.79
N ALA A 104 26.69 -19.40 17.97
CA ALA A 104 27.59 -18.86 18.98
C ALA A 104 27.91 -17.36 18.68
N PRO A 105 28.17 -16.52 19.71
CA PRO A 105 28.40 -15.08 19.54
C PRO A 105 29.47 -14.71 18.50
N PHE A 106 30.57 -15.46 18.44
CA PHE A 106 31.60 -15.23 17.42
C PHE A 106 31.10 -15.45 15.99
N SER A 107 30.35 -16.54 15.75
CA SER A 107 29.78 -16.85 14.44
C SER A 107 28.73 -15.81 14.03
N GLN A 108 27.91 -15.37 14.99
CA GLN A 108 26.94 -14.29 14.77
C GLN A 108 27.63 -12.99 14.37
N LEU A 109 28.70 -12.59 15.07
CA LEU A 109 29.45 -11.38 14.77
C LEU A 109 30.04 -11.40 13.35
N LEU A 110 30.72 -12.49 12.96
CA LEU A 110 31.32 -12.61 11.63
C LEU A 110 30.26 -12.51 10.53
N ARG A 111 29.12 -13.18 10.72
CA ARG A 111 28.00 -13.13 9.77
C ARG A 111 27.36 -11.75 9.70
N SER A 112 27.09 -11.12 10.84
CA SER A 112 26.49 -9.79 10.87
C SER A 112 27.39 -8.76 10.20
N ARG A 113 28.71 -8.87 10.41
CA ARG A 113 29.72 -8.06 9.72
C ARG A 113 29.69 -8.26 8.20
N GLU A 114 29.65 -9.50 7.73
CA GLU A 114 29.59 -9.81 6.29
C GLU A 114 28.34 -9.20 5.64
N LEU A 115 27.17 -9.38 6.25
CA LEU A 115 25.93 -8.81 5.75
C LEU A 115 25.96 -7.28 5.79
N LEU A 116 26.43 -6.68 6.89
CA LEU A 116 26.52 -5.23 7.00
C LEU A 116 27.50 -4.64 5.96
N SER A 117 28.61 -5.34 5.67
CA SER A 117 29.53 -4.93 4.61
C SER A 117 28.91 -4.94 3.21
N LEU A 118 27.97 -5.85 2.93
CA LEU A 118 27.20 -5.84 1.68
C LEU A 118 26.24 -4.64 1.65
N LEU A 119 25.50 -4.44 2.75
CA LEU A 119 24.53 -3.35 2.87
C LEU A 119 25.18 -1.96 2.80
N ILE A 120 26.42 -1.79 3.25
CA ILE A 120 27.17 -0.53 3.08
C ILE A 120 27.34 -0.20 1.60
N GLY A 121 27.63 -1.19 0.75
CA GLY A 121 27.72 -0.96 -0.69
C GLY A 121 26.40 -0.49 -1.30
N ASP A 122 25.27 -1.02 -0.81
CA ASP A 122 23.94 -0.55 -1.23
C ASP A 122 23.64 0.87 -0.69
N LEU A 123 24.08 1.20 0.54
CA LEU A 123 23.98 2.57 1.09
C LEU A 123 24.82 3.57 0.28
N GLU A 124 26.02 3.20 -0.14
CA GLU A 124 26.87 4.00 -1.04
C GLU A 124 26.19 4.21 -2.39
N ALA A 125 25.60 3.17 -2.97
CA ALA A 125 24.86 3.27 -4.23
C ALA A 125 23.65 4.21 -4.09
N LEU A 126 22.91 4.10 -2.99
CA LEU A 126 21.77 4.97 -2.67
C LEU A 126 22.21 6.44 -2.53
N ALA A 127 23.25 6.69 -1.72
CA ALA A 127 23.80 8.02 -1.50
C ALA A 127 24.32 8.66 -2.79
N LYS A 128 24.99 7.86 -3.63
CA LYS A 128 25.46 8.31 -4.95
C LYS A 128 24.27 8.70 -5.84
N ARG A 129 23.24 7.85 -5.92
CA ARG A 129 22.08 8.10 -6.79
C ARG A 129 21.33 9.37 -6.43
N VAL A 130 21.11 9.63 -5.13
CA VAL A 130 20.37 10.83 -4.69
C VAL A 130 21.17 12.13 -4.86
N ARG A 131 22.51 12.06 -4.96
CA ARG A 131 23.39 13.24 -5.16
C ARG A 131 23.59 13.62 -6.62
N GLU A 132 23.05 12.84 -7.56
CA GLU A 132 23.13 13.20 -8.97
C GLU A 132 22.39 14.52 -9.24
N PRO A 133 22.95 15.40 -10.09
CA PRO A 133 22.44 16.76 -10.29
C PRO A 133 21.07 16.82 -10.96
N ASP A 134 20.62 15.72 -11.59
CA ASP A 134 19.36 15.64 -12.34
C ASP A 134 18.12 15.40 -11.43
N ASN A 135 18.30 15.43 -10.11
CA ASN A 135 17.25 15.19 -9.11
C ASN A 135 16.55 16.50 -8.69
N ASP A 136 15.78 17.12 -9.58
CA ASP A 136 14.98 18.32 -9.27
C ASP A 136 13.60 17.95 -8.70
N VAL A 137 13.57 17.50 -7.44
CA VAL A 137 12.34 17.09 -6.75
C VAL A 137 11.70 18.25 -5.98
N SER A 138 10.37 18.29 -5.93
CA SER A 138 9.60 19.38 -5.31
C SER A 138 8.92 18.99 -3.99
N SER A 139 8.48 17.73 -3.88
CA SER A 139 7.73 17.14 -2.78
C SER A 139 8.52 17.11 -1.47
N LYS A 140 7.80 17.29 -0.37
CA LYS A 140 8.41 17.25 0.97
C LYS A 140 8.96 15.87 1.31
N GLY A 141 8.26 14.81 0.91
CA GLY A 141 8.66 13.42 1.18
C GLY A 141 9.99 13.04 0.52
N LEU A 142 10.16 13.31 -0.78
CA LEU A 142 11.43 12.99 -1.46
C LEU A 142 12.57 13.90 -0.97
N LYS A 143 12.31 15.20 -0.75
CA LYS A 143 13.32 16.08 -0.14
C LYS A 143 13.78 15.59 1.22
N LEU A 144 12.84 15.12 2.05
CA LEU A 144 13.16 14.56 3.36
C LEU A 144 13.97 13.27 3.24
N LEU A 145 13.61 12.37 2.32
CA LEU A 145 14.38 11.15 2.06
C LEU A 145 15.83 11.48 1.62
N ILE A 146 15.98 12.38 0.65
CA ILE A 146 17.30 12.80 0.13
C ILE A 146 18.13 13.45 1.24
N ALA A 147 17.54 14.35 2.03
CA ALA A 147 18.22 14.97 3.18
C ALA A 147 18.64 13.92 4.20
N THR A 148 17.73 12.98 4.53
CA THR A 148 17.99 11.89 5.47
C THR A 148 19.15 11.02 5.02
N ILE A 149 19.22 10.66 3.74
CA ILE A 149 20.31 9.87 3.18
C ILE A 149 21.63 10.67 3.23
N ASN A 150 21.61 11.93 2.83
CA ASN A 150 22.82 12.76 2.80
C ASN A 150 23.39 13.05 4.20
N ASP A 151 22.51 13.28 5.18
CA ASP A 151 22.91 13.60 6.56
C ASP A 151 23.44 12.37 7.31
N ASN A 152 22.89 11.17 7.02
CA ASN A 152 23.25 9.94 7.74
C ASN A 152 24.30 9.07 7.02
N PHE A 153 24.43 9.19 5.69
CA PHE A 153 25.27 8.31 4.87
C PHE A 153 26.26 9.11 4.00
N ASN A 154 27.04 10.00 4.64
CA ASN A 154 28.13 10.70 3.98
C ASN A 154 29.35 9.78 3.75
N ASP A 155 30.22 10.16 2.81
CA ASP A 155 31.34 9.32 2.38
C ASP A 155 32.34 9.04 3.53
N GLU A 156 32.54 10.02 4.42
CA GLU A 156 33.43 9.89 5.59
C GLU A 156 32.89 8.85 6.57
N TYR A 157 31.59 8.89 6.88
CA TYR A 157 30.92 7.96 7.76
C TYR A 157 30.95 6.53 7.20
N LEU A 158 30.60 6.36 5.91
CA LEU A 158 30.57 5.04 5.28
C LEU A 158 31.99 4.41 5.22
N GLN A 159 33.01 5.21 4.91
CA GLN A 159 34.41 4.76 4.94
C GLN A 159 34.86 4.37 6.35
N SER A 160 34.50 5.17 7.37
CA SER A 160 34.80 4.86 8.78
C SER A 160 34.15 3.55 9.22
N LEU A 161 32.86 3.38 8.90
CA LEU A 161 32.10 2.17 9.22
C LEU A 161 32.72 0.93 8.55
N GLN A 162 33.13 1.02 7.30
CA GLN A 162 33.79 -0.07 6.59
C GLN A 162 35.14 -0.43 7.23
N ALA A 163 35.93 0.58 7.64
CA ALA A 163 37.20 0.37 8.35
C ALA A 163 36.99 -0.32 9.71
N GLU A 164 35.98 0.10 10.48
CA GLU A 164 35.60 -0.54 11.75
C GLU A 164 35.17 -1.99 11.56
N LEU A 165 34.40 -2.30 10.51
CA LEU A 165 34.02 -3.68 10.22
C LEU A 165 35.20 -4.57 9.83
N GLN A 166 36.21 -4.03 9.13
CA GLN A 166 37.44 -4.77 8.82
C GLN A 166 38.19 -5.18 10.10
N LEU A 167 38.14 -4.35 11.15
CA LEU A 167 38.77 -4.67 12.43
C LEU A 167 38.13 -5.88 13.10
N LEU A 168 36.82 -6.03 12.96
CA LEU A 168 36.04 -7.14 13.52
C LEU A 168 36.26 -8.48 12.78
N ARG A 169 37.20 -8.55 11.83
CA ARG A 169 37.65 -9.83 11.24
C ARG A 169 38.53 -10.65 12.18
N PHE A 170 39.25 -9.99 13.09
CA PHE A 170 40.20 -10.62 14.02
C PHE A 170 41.21 -11.57 13.33
N GLU A 171 41.61 -11.30 12.08
CA GLU A 171 42.52 -12.19 11.31
C GLU A 171 43.85 -12.43 12.01
N ASN A 172 44.29 -11.47 12.82
CA ASN A 172 45.54 -11.51 13.56
C ASN A 172 45.35 -11.87 15.05
N GLY A 173 44.16 -12.34 15.45
CA GLY A 173 43.79 -12.55 16.85
C GLY A 173 43.19 -11.31 17.51
N MET A 174 42.85 -11.45 18.80
CA MET A 174 42.19 -10.42 19.61
C MET A 174 42.93 -10.23 20.94
N VAL A 175 42.90 -9.00 21.46
CA VAL A 175 43.41 -8.68 22.80
C VAL A 175 42.22 -8.37 23.69
N THR A 176 42.12 -9.10 24.80
CA THR A 176 41.09 -8.89 25.82
C THR A 176 41.72 -8.60 27.17
N ARG A 177 41.17 -7.61 27.86
CA ARG A 177 41.46 -7.35 29.27
C ARG A 177 40.41 -8.05 30.12
N ALA A 178 40.87 -8.78 31.13
CA ALA A 178 40.02 -9.40 32.13
C ALA A 178 40.33 -8.79 33.50
N THR A 179 39.29 -8.50 34.27
CA THR A 179 39.42 -8.17 35.70
C THR A 179 39.21 -9.44 36.51
N LEU A 180 40.03 -9.68 37.54
CA LEU A 180 39.84 -10.82 38.44
C LEU A 180 38.77 -10.47 39.48
N GLY A 181 37.74 -11.31 39.57
CA GLY A 181 36.70 -11.26 40.59
C GLY A 181 37.07 -12.07 41.85
N ALA A 182 36.11 -12.25 42.74
CA ALA A 182 36.28 -13.01 43.97
C ALA A 182 36.72 -14.46 43.66
N GLY A 183 37.75 -14.95 44.38
CA GLY A 183 38.27 -16.31 44.20
C GLY A 183 39.14 -16.53 42.95
N ASN A 184 39.70 -15.46 42.36
CA ASN A 184 40.49 -15.50 41.11
C ASN A 184 39.71 -16.01 39.88
N LEU A 185 38.38 -15.95 39.93
CA LEU A 185 37.53 -16.18 38.76
C LEU A 185 37.54 -14.93 37.88
N THR A 186 37.43 -15.09 36.57
CA THR A 186 37.24 -13.95 35.66
C THR A 186 35.95 -13.23 36.01
N SER A 187 36.00 -11.90 36.15
CA SER A 187 34.79 -11.07 36.22
C SER A 187 33.94 -11.23 34.95
N ASP A 188 32.65 -10.95 35.07
CA ASP A 188 31.68 -11.08 33.96
C ASP A 188 31.93 -10.11 32.78
N GLU A 189 32.91 -9.21 32.90
CA GLU A 189 33.26 -8.21 31.88
C GLU A 189 34.67 -8.43 31.33
N LEU A 190 34.75 -9.07 30.15
CA LEU A 190 35.96 -9.06 29.31
C LEU A 190 35.88 -7.88 28.34
N ILE A 191 36.87 -6.99 28.40
CA ILE A 191 36.96 -5.81 27.52
C ILE A 191 37.85 -6.13 26.33
N VAL A 192 37.33 -6.00 25.11
CA VAL A 192 38.13 -6.10 23.89
C VAL A 192 38.87 -4.78 23.68
N GLU A 193 40.21 -4.79 23.78
CA GLU A 193 40.99 -3.55 23.76
C GLU A 193 41.21 -2.99 22.34
N SER A 194 41.41 -3.86 21.34
CA SER A 194 41.46 -3.57 19.90
C SER A 194 42.12 -4.75 19.16
N PRO A 195 41.72 -5.04 17.91
CA PRO A 195 42.47 -5.94 17.03
C PRO A 195 43.74 -5.25 16.49
N PHE A 196 44.84 -5.29 17.24
CA PHE A 196 46.22 -4.93 16.84
C PHE A 196 46.47 -3.65 15.98
N GLN A 197 45.51 -2.73 15.86
CA GLN A 197 45.68 -1.53 15.04
C GLN A 197 46.64 -0.56 15.74
N GLY A 198 47.62 -0.03 15.00
CA GLY A 198 48.62 0.91 15.51
C GLY A 198 49.80 0.31 16.27
N ARG A 199 49.85 -1.02 16.48
CA ARG A 199 51.00 -1.71 17.10
C ARG A 199 52.00 -2.15 16.04
N GLY A 200 53.27 -1.75 16.18
CA GLY A 200 54.33 -2.15 15.26
C GLY A 200 54.55 -3.66 15.29
N TRP A 201 55.13 -4.25 14.24
CA TRP A 201 55.42 -5.69 14.18
C TRP A 201 56.22 -6.19 15.41
N ARG A 202 57.03 -5.31 16.02
CA ARG A 202 57.76 -5.58 17.28
C ARG A 202 56.85 -5.69 18.50
N ASP A 203 55.88 -4.79 18.67
CA ASP A 203 54.92 -4.85 19.79
C ASP A 203 54.01 -6.08 19.68
N ARG A 204 53.64 -6.44 18.45
CA ARG A 204 52.90 -7.69 18.15
C ARG A 204 53.74 -8.92 18.48
N LEU A 205 55.02 -8.91 18.12
CA LEU A 205 55.97 -9.94 18.53
C LEU A 205 56.11 -9.99 20.06
N HIS A 206 56.24 -8.87 20.77
CA HIS A 206 56.41 -8.84 22.22
C HIS A 206 55.19 -9.38 23.00
N LEU A 207 53.97 -9.18 22.49
CA LEU A 207 52.76 -9.77 23.07
C LEU A 207 52.64 -11.27 22.81
N VAL A 208 53.22 -11.75 21.72
CA VAL A 208 53.18 -13.17 21.29
C VAL A 208 54.41 -13.97 21.77
N LEU A 209 55.54 -13.30 22.01
CA LEU A 209 56.86 -13.84 22.34
C LEU A 209 57.40 -13.36 23.70
N GLY A 210 56.57 -12.71 24.54
CA GLY A 210 56.92 -12.49 25.94
C GLY A 210 56.93 -13.83 26.67
N ASP A 211 58.12 -14.40 26.83
CA ASP A 211 58.37 -15.85 26.99
C ASP A 211 57.77 -16.53 28.24
N ASP A 212 57.32 -15.81 29.28
CA ASP A 212 57.03 -16.46 30.56
C ASP A 212 55.56 -16.90 30.78
N ASN A 213 54.59 -16.47 29.96
CA ASN A 213 53.15 -16.70 30.22
C ASN A 213 52.34 -17.17 29.00
N ARG A 214 52.93 -17.99 28.12
CA ARG A 214 52.22 -18.55 26.96
C ARG A 214 51.58 -19.90 27.31
N ILE A 215 50.27 -20.00 27.13
CA ILE A 215 49.54 -21.27 27.18
C ILE A 215 49.20 -21.66 25.74
N GLU A 216 49.72 -22.81 25.30
CA GLU A 216 49.37 -23.41 24.01
C GLU A 216 48.47 -24.61 24.23
N ILE A 217 47.29 -24.60 23.61
CA ILE A 217 46.33 -25.69 23.69
C ILE A 217 46.69 -26.70 22.61
N ALA A 218 46.91 -27.96 22.99
CA ALA A 218 47.24 -29.02 22.05
C ALA A 218 46.06 -29.25 21.07
N PRO A 219 46.30 -29.57 19.78
CA PRO A 219 45.22 -29.75 18.79
C PRO A 219 44.15 -30.81 19.12
N ARG A 220 44.43 -31.70 20.08
CA ARG A 220 43.52 -32.75 20.54
C ARG A 220 42.93 -32.49 21.93
N ASP A 221 43.28 -31.38 22.58
CA ASP A 221 42.72 -30.98 23.86
C ASP A 221 41.36 -30.30 23.66
N GLN A 222 40.32 -31.13 23.73
CA GLN A 222 38.94 -30.69 23.54
C GLN A 222 38.47 -29.75 24.67
N ALA A 223 38.91 -30.00 25.91
CA ALA A 223 38.49 -29.20 27.06
C ALA A 223 39.11 -27.80 27.01
N GLY A 224 40.42 -27.70 26.75
CA GLY A 224 41.10 -26.42 26.57
C GLY A 224 40.51 -25.61 25.40
N GLY A 225 40.24 -26.28 24.27
CA GLY A 225 39.60 -25.65 23.13
C GLY A 225 38.21 -25.08 23.44
N GLU A 226 37.42 -25.80 24.24
CA GLU A 226 36.08 -25.36 24.67
C GLU A 226 36.16 -24.16 25.62
N THR A 227 37.06 -24.17 26.60
CA THR A 227 37.27 -23.04 27.51
C THR A 227 37.72 -21.78 26.76
N LEU A 228 38.62 -21.90 25.78
CA LEU A 228 39.02 -20.76 24.95
C LEU A 228 37.84 -20.22 24.11
N ARG A 229 37.00 -21.13 23.59
CA ARG A 229 35.79 -20.77 22.84
C ARG A 229 34.79 -20.00 23.72
N GLU A 230 34.59 -20.42 24.96
CA GLU A 230 33.73 -19.74 25.94
C GLU A 230 34.25 -18.35 26.30
N LEU A 231 35.54 -18.21 26.62
CA LEU A 231 36.15 -16.92 26.91
C LEU A 231 36.05 -15.95 25.73
N ARG A 232 36.28 -16.44 24.51
CA ARG A 232 36.09 -15.65 23.29
C ARG A 232 34.64 -15.22 23.11
N ASN A 233 33.69 -16.12 23.32
CA ASN A 233 32.27 -15.80 23.19
C ASN A 233 31.81 -14.79 24.25
N LEU A 234 32.32 -14.87 25.47
CA LEU A 234 32.05 -13.91 26.54
C LEU A 234 32.57 -12.52 26.17
N ALA A 235 33.82 -12.42 25.70
CA ALA A 235 34.42 -11.16 25.26
C ALA A 235 33.70 -10.51 24.06
N LEU A 236 33.14 -11.33 23.15
CA LEU A 236 32.50 -10.82 21.93
C LEU A 236 30.99 -10.67 22.02
N SER A 237 30.37 -11.08 23.14
CA SER A 237 28.92 -11.05 23.30
C SER A 237 28.34 -9.64 23.11
N GLN A 238 28.95 -8.63 23.74
CA GLN A 238 28.51 -7.24 23.65
C GLN A 238 28.69 -6.67 22.23
N ILE A 239 29.87 -6.88 21.63
CA ILE A 239 30.17 -6.41 20.25
C ILE A 239 29.23 -7.09 19.25
N GLY A 240 29.04 -8.40 19.38
CA GLY A 240 28.11 -9.18 18.55
C GLY A 240 26.68 -8.64 18.62
N THR A 241 26.22 -8.29 19.82
CA THR A 241 24.90 -7.70 20.03
C THR A 241 24.77 -6.33 19.36
N ILE A 242 25.77 -5.46 19.52
CA ILE A 242 25.77 -4.12 18.90
C ILE A 242 25.76 -4.21 17.37
N VAL A 243 26.63 -5.04 16.79
CA VAL A 243 26.71 -5.20 15.32
C VAL A 243 25.44 -5.85 14.77
N ALA A 244 24.86 -6.82 15.47
CA ALA A 244 23.59 -7.42 15.09
C ALA A 244 22.43 -6.41 15.14
N HIS A 245 22.41 -5.53 16.15
CA HIS A 245 21.42 -4.46 16.26
C HIS A 245 21.56 -3.41 15.14
N GLY A 246 22.80 -3.02 14.82
CA GLY A 246 23.10 -2.13 13.69
C GLY A 246 22.65 -2.74 12.36
N LEU A 247 22.96 -4.02 12.13
CA LEU A 247 22.48 -4.78 10.97
C LEU A 247 20.95 -4.76 10.87
N GLY A 248 20.25 -5.07 11.97
CA GLY A 248 18.78 -5.04 12.00
C GLY A 248 18.21 -3.66 11.66
N THR A 249 18.86 -2.59 12.11
CA THR A 249 18.46 -1.20 11.81
C THR A 249 18.60 -0.89 10.32
N VAL A 250 19.72 -1.27 9.69
CA VAL A 250 19.94 -1.04 8.25
C VAL A 250 19.01 -1.89 7.40
N ILE A 251 18.78 -3.15 7.77
CA ILE A 251 17.80 -4.01 7.11
C ILE A 251 16.41 -3.39 7.18
N SER A 252 15.96 -2.98 8.37
CA SER A 252 14.64 -2.36 8.55
C SER A 252 14.48 -1.12 7.67
N PHE A 253 15.52 -0.28 7.56
CA PHE A 253 15.52 0.88 6.67
C PHE A 253 15.27 0.48 5.21
N PHE A 254 16.01 -0.51 4.68
CA PHE A 254 15.83 -0.95 3.30
C PHE A 254 14.49 -1.64 3.05
N VAL A 255 13.98 -2.41 4.01
CA VAL A 255 12.66 -3.05 3.91
C VAL A 255 11.55 -2.00 3.83
N THR A 256 11.57 -1.00 4.71
CA THR A 256 10.60 0.11 4.67
C THR A 256 10.76 0.93 3.39
N LEU A 257 12.00 1.23 3.00
CA LEU A 257 12.29 1.99 1.78
C LEU A 257 11.77 1.26 0.53
N HIS A 258 12.05 -0.03 0.39
CA HIS A 258 11.55 -0.84 -0.72
C HIS A 258 10.03 -0.92 -0.71
N HIS A 259 9.39 -1.14 0.43
CA HIS A 259 7.93 -1.19 0.53
C HIS A 259 7.28 0.09 0.00
N GLU A 260 7.78 1.26 0.42
CA GLU A 260 7.23 2.54 -0.03
C GLU A 260 7.56 2.88 -1.51
N LEU A 261 8.76 2.51 -1.99
CA LEU A 261 9.14 2.70 -3.39
C LEU A 261 8.40 1.75 -4.33
N ALA A 262 8.14 0.51 -3.91
CA ALA A 262 7.41 -0.48 -4.70
C ALA A 262 5.99 0.01 -5.07
N TRP A 263 5.32 0.70 -4.14
CA TRP A 263 4.05 1.38 -4.44
C TRP A 263 4.20 2.43 -5.55
N LEU A 264 5.23 3.28 -5.46
CA LEU A 264 5.48 4.33 -6.46
C LEU A 264 5.87 3.73 -7.82
N VAL A 265 6.68 2.67 -7.85
CA VAL A 265 6.97 1.92 -9.09
C VAL A 265 5.69 1.33 -9.67
N GLY A 266 4.82 0.76 -8.84
CA GLY A 266 3.52 0.25 -9.27
C GLY A 266 2.62 1.35 -9.87
N ALA A 267 2.61 2.53 -9.26
CA ALA A 267 1.87 3.68 -9.79
C ALA A 267 2.44 4.16 -11.14
N ILE A 268 3.77 4.16 -11.32
CA ILE A 268 4.42 4.46 -12.61
C ILE A 268 4.04 3.43 -13.67
N ASN A 269 4.00 2.14 -13.33
CA ASN A 269 3.57 1.07 -14.24
C ASN A 269 2.12 1.28 -14.69
N LEU A 270 1.22 1.52 -13.74
CA LEU A 270 -0.19 1.80 -14.02
C LEU A 270 -0.37 3.04 -14.91
N ARG A 271 0.39 4.12 -14.63
CA ARG A 271 0.36 5.36 -15.41
C ARG A 271 0.72 5.08 -16.87
N SER A 272 1.79 4.33 -17.11
CA SER A 272 2.23 3.95 -18.46
C SER A 272 1.15 3.17 -19.22
N GLN A 273 0.45 2.25 -18.55
CA GLN A 273 -0.63 1.49 -19.18
C GLN A 273 -1.84 2.38 -19.54
N PHE A 274 -2.21 3.32 -18.67
CA PHE A 274 -3.29 4.27 -18.95
C PHE A 274 -2.95 5.22 -20.09
N GLU A 275 -1.71 5.70 -20.18
CA GLU A 275 -1.23 6.56 -21.28
C GLU A 275 -1.22 5.81 -22.62
N GLN A 276 -0.82 4.54 -22.64
CA GLN A 276 -0.89 3.71 -23.85
C GLN A 276 -2.32 3.52 -24.38
N LEU A 277 -3.31 3.59 -23.48
CA LEU A 277 -4.73 3.47 -23.80
C LEU A 277 -5.41 4.82 -24.06
N ASP A 278 -4.66 5.94 -24.03
CA ASP A 278 -5.19 7.30 -24.16
C ASP A 278 -6.34 7.59 -23.16
N LEU A 279 -6.22 7.05 -21.94
CA LEU A 279 -7.18 7.36 -20.87
C LEU A 279 -6.91 8.78 -20.36
N PRO A 280 -7.95 9.57 -20.03
CA PRO A 280 -7.76 10.83 -19.30
C PRO A 280 -7.19 10.52 -17.92
N ILE A 281 -6.28 11.35 -17.41
CA ILE A 281 -5.67 11.11 -16.09
C ILE A 281 -5.45 12.42 -15.36
N CYS A 282 -5.97 12.52 -14.14
CA CYS A 282 -5.78 13.67 -13.26
C CYS A 282 -5.38 13.24 -11.84
N MET A 283 -4.72 14.14 -11.12
CA MET A 283 -4.58 14.00 -9.67
C MET A 283 -5.90 14.44 -9.02
N PRO A 284 -6.61 13.56 -8.30
CA PRO A 284 -7.92 13.89 -7.74
C PRO A 284 -7.81 14.81 -6.52
N GLU A 285 -8.85 15.60 -6.26
CA GLU A 285 -8.93 16.47 -5.09
C GLU A 285 -9.75 15.82 -3.95
N PRO A 286 -9.13 15.49 -2.81
CA PRO A 286 -9.87 15.03 -1.64
C PRO A 286 -10.58 16.20 -0.96
N ALA A 287 -11.91 16.11 -0.87
CA ALA A 287 -12.76 17.03 -0.11
C ALA A 287 -12.93 16.53 1.34
N ALA A 288 -12.83 17.45 2.31
CA ALA A 288 -12.85 17.12 3.73
C ALA A 288 -14.23 17.26 4.39
N ASP A 289 -15.06 18.19 3.93
CA ASP A 289 -16.36 18.52 4.54
C ASP A 289 -17.49 18.37 3.51
N GLY A 290 -18.67 17.96 3.95
CA GLY A 290 -19.87 17.83 3.10
C GLY A 290 -19.82 16.65 2.12
N TRP A 291 -20.93 16.38 1.44
CA TRP A 291 -20.94 15.37 0.38
C TRP A 291 -20.63 16.03 -0.96
N HIS A 292 -19.45 15.74 -1.50
CA HIS A 292 -19.00 16.16 -2.80
C HIS A 292 -18.70 14.93 -3.66
N LEU A 293 -19.27 14.90 -4.86
CA LEU A 293 -18.87 14.00 -5.93
C LEU A 293 -18.95 14.74 -7.26
N GLY A 294 -17.78 15.15 -7.74
CA GLY A 294 -17.64 15.85 -9.01
C GLY A 294 -16.54 15.23 -9.85
N PHE A 295 -16.80 15.03 -11.13
CA PHE A 295 -15.81 14.59 -12.09
C PHE A 295 -16.15 15.03 -13.51
N HIS A 296 -15.12 15.31 -14.30
CA HIS A 296 -15.20 15.52 -15.73
C HIS A 296 -14.36 14.46 -16.43
N GLY A 297 -14.92 13.81 -17.45
CA GLY A 297 -14.19 12.85 -18.25
C GLY A 297 -13.92 11.50 -17.56
N LEU A 298 -14.63 11.15 -16.48
CA LEU A 298 -14.39 9.91 -15.74
C LEU A 298 -14.71 8.69 -16.61
N CYS A 299 -13.76 7.78 -16.77
CA CYS A 299 -13.97 6.47 -17.37
C CYS A 299 -13.66 5.34 -16.38
N GLU A 300 -14.14 4.13 -16.67
CA GLU A 300 -13.88 2.98 -15.83
C GLU A 300 -12.56 2.30 -16.25
N PRO A 301 -11.51 2.35 -15.41
CA PRO A 301 -10.16 1.95 -15.83
C PRO A 301 -10.04 0.45 -16.14
N THR A 302 -10.76 -0.43 -15.44
CA THR A 302 -10.65 -1.88 -15.63
C THR A 302 -11.26 -2.32 -16.96
N LEU A 303 -12.33 -1.67 -17.42
CA LEU A 303 -12.89 -1.86 -18.76
C LEU A 303 -11.85 -1.50 -19.83
N GLY A 304 -11.12 -0.40 -19.63
CA GLY A 304 -10.05 0.00 -20.54
C GLY A 304 -8.92 -1.03 -20.61
N LEU A 305 -8.42 -1.48 -19.45
CA LEU A 305 -7.38 -2.50 -19.35
C LEU A 305 -7.81 -3.84 -19.96
N ARG A 306 -9.05 -4.27 -19.70
CA ARG A 306 -9.62 -5.54 -20.19
C ARG A 306 -9.87 -5.52 -21.69
N THR A 307 -10.43 -4.44 -22.23
CA THR A 307 -10.80 -4.35 -23.65
C THR A 307 -9.69 -3.81 -24.53
N ARG A 308 -8.63 -3.25 -23.93
CA ARG A 308 -7.55 -2.54 -24.62
C ARG A 308 -8.07 -1.41 -25.53
N ALA A 309 -9.11 -0.72 -25.06
CA ALA A 309 -9.75 0.39 -25.75
C ALA A 309 -10.15 1.48 -24.76
N ARG A 310 -10.21 2.73 -25.23
CA ARG A 310 -10.66 3.87 -24.42
C ARG A 310 -12.16 3.78 -24.13
N PRO A 311 -12.60 3.66 -22.86
CA PRO A 311 -14.02 3.62 -22.53
C PRO A 311 -14.69 4.98 -22.73
N ILE A 312 -16.03 4.98 -22.81
CA ILE A 312 -16.81 6.21 -22.83
C ILE A 312 -16.70 6.92 -21.48
N THR A 313 -16.40 8.21 -21.54
CA THR A 313 -16.24 9.08 -20.37
C THR A 313 -17.57 9.69 -19.94
N ASN A 314 -17.73 9.90 -18.64
CA ASN A 314 -18.91 10.48 -18.02
C ASN A 314 -18.57 11.70 -17.19
N ASN A 315 -19.56 12.58 -16.99
CA ASN A 315 -19.43 13.80 -16.22
C ASN A 315 -20.46 13.80 -15.09
N LEU A 316 -20.10 14.38 -13.96
CA LEU A 316 -21.01 14.61 -12.85
C LEU A 316 -20.51 15.80 -12.05
N ALA A 317 -21.41 16.65 -11.57
CA ALA A 317 -21.08 17.69 -10.61
C ALA A 317 -22.18 17.73 -9.56
N LEU A 318 -21.90 17.19 -8.37
CA LEU A 318 -22.84 17.14 -7.27
C LEU A 318 -22.22 17.62 -5.97
N ASP A 319 -22.96 18.52 -5.34
CA ASP A 319 -22.79 18.94 -3.96
C ASP A 319 -24.09 18.57 -3.21
N ASP A 320 -23.94 17.91 -2.05
CA ASP A 320 -24.99 17.62 -1.07
C ASP A 320 -26.27 16.94 -1.63
N SER A 321 -26.12 16.07 -2.64
CA SER A 321 -27.22 15.32 -3.25
C SER A 321 -27.04 13.81 -3.03
N SER A 322 -27.77 13.25 -2.06
CA SER A 322 -27.86 11.82 -1.75
C SER A 322 -29.33 11.45 -1.50
N PRO A 323 -29.84 10.30 -2.01
CA PRO A 323 -29.12 9.28 -2.77
C PRO A 323 -28.87 9.66 -4.24
N ILE A 324 -27.94 8.97 -4.90
CA ILE A 324 -27.81 8.99 -6.35
C ILE A 324 -28.49 7.72 -6.90
N VAL A 325 -29.40 7.89 -7.84
CA VAL A 325 -30.23 6.82 -8.40
C VAL A 325 -29.98 6.72 -9.89
N LEU A 326 -29.34 5.63 -10.33
CA LEU A 326 -29.20 5.28 -11.75
C LEU A 326 -30.33 4.33 -12.15
N SER A 327 -31.25 4.81 -12.98
CA SER A 327 -32.38 4.02 -13.49
C SER A 327 -32.27 3.71 -14.98
N GLY A 328 -33.23 2.93 -15.51
CA GLY A 328 -33.31 2.58 -16.94
C GLY A 328 -32.89 1.15 -17.27
N ALA A 329 -33.12 0.72 -18.52
CA ALA A 329 -32.96 -0.68 -18.95
C ALA A 329 -31.51 -1.21 -18.85
N ASN A 330 -31.35 -2.51 -18.59
CA ASN A 330 -30.05 -3.21 -18.50
C ASN A 330 -29.25 -3.06 -19.82
N SER A 331 -27.92 -3.00 -19.73
CA SER A 331 -26.95 -2.77 -20.85
C SER A 331 -26.59 -1.30 -21.18
N GLY A 332 -26.77 -0.36 -20.24
CA GLY A 332 -26.50 1.07 -20.45
C GLY A 332 -25.19 1.59 -19.85
N GLY A 333 -24.32 0.71 -19.35
CA GLY A 333 -23.09 1.11 -18.66
C GLY A 333 -23.26 1.48 -17.18
N LYS A 334 -24.44 1.25 -16.58
CA LYS A 334 -24.74 1.62 -15.18
C LYS A 334 -23.78 1.00 -14.15
N THR A 335 -23.54 -0.31 -14.24
CA THR A 335 -22.60 -1.01 -13.35
C THR A 335 -21.17 -0.53 -13.55
N THR A 336 -20.75 -0.32 -14.81
CA THR A 336 -19.45 0.26 -15.15
C THR A 336 -19.28 1.68 -14.58
N TRP A 337 -20.32 2.50 -14.65
CA TRP A 337 -20.32 3.83 -14.04
C TRP A 337 -20.18 3.73 -12.52
N LEU A 338 -20.93 2.83 -11.87
CA LEU A 338 -20.85 2.60 -10.43
C LEU A 338 -19.44 2.18 -9.98
N GLN A 339 -18.82 1.26 -10.73
CA GLN A 339 -17.45 0.81 -10.50
C GLN A 339 -16.44 1.96 -10.69
N SER A 340 -16.62 2.81 -11.72
CA SER A 340 -15.73 3.95 -11.97
C SER A 340 -15.71 4.95 -10.81
N VAL A 341 -16.87 5.21 -10.20
CA VAL A 341 -16.98 6.10 -9.03
C VAL A 341 -16.28 5.48 -7.82
N ALA A 342 -16.53 4.21 -7.53
CA ALA A 342 -15.93 3.53 -6.38
C ALA A 342 -14.40 3.43 -6.50
N LEU A 343 -13.90 3.06 -7.68
CA LEU A 343 -12.46 3.02 -7.98
C LEU A 343 -11.85 4.41 -7.87
N GLY A 344 -12.51 5.45 -8.41
CA GLY A 344 -12.03 6.83 -8.32
C GLY A 344 -11.84 7.29 -6.86
N ILE A 345 -12.81 7.00 -5.99
CA ILE A 345 -12.73 7.34 -4.55
C ILE A 345 -11.58 6.57 -3.87
N LEU A 346 -11.46 5.27 -4.11
CA LEU A 346 -10.45 4.44 -3.46
C LEU A 346 -9.02 4.79 -3.96
N MET A 347 -8.85 5.00 -5.26
CA MET A 347 -7.60 5.47 -5.85
C MET A 347 -7.22 6.85 -5.31
N MET A 348 -8.17 7.78 -5.22
CA MET A 348 -7.95 9.09 -4.60
C MET A 348 -7.46 8.94 -3.15
N GLN A 349 -8.14 8.14 -2.32
CA GLN A 349 -7.76 7.95 -0.92
C GLN A 349 -6.40 7.26 -0.76
N THR A 350 -5.96 6.43 -1.69
CA THR A 350 -4.59 5.89 -1.66
C THR A 350 -3.53 6.88 -2.11
N GLY A 351 -3.92 8.06 -2.63
CA GLY A 351 -3.04 9.09 -3.17
C GLY A 351 -2.68 8.89 -4.65
N LEU A 352 -3.35 7.98 -5.35
CA LEU A 352 -3.17 7.75 -6.78
C LEU A 352 -3.90 8.81 -7.62
N PHE A 353 -3.46 8.93 -8.87
CA PHE A 353 -4.25 9.56 -9.94
C PHE A 353 -5.48 8.71 -10.27
N VAL A 354 -6.46 9.31 -10.95
CA VAL A 354 -7.69 8.63 -11.42
C VAL A 354 -7.87 8.82 -12.92
N THR A 355 -8.74 8.02 -13.55
CA THR A 355 -8.98 8.11 -15.00
C THR A 355 -10.08 9.11 -15.36
N ALA A 356 -9.79 10.39 -15.13
CA ALA A 356 -10.67 11.52 -15.41
C ALA A 356 -9.83 12.75 -15.82
N ASP A 357 -10.47 13.76 -16.40
CA ASP A 357 -9.85 15.07 -16.63
C ASP A 357 -9.81 15.89 -15.32
N GLU A 358 -10.88 15.78 -14.53
CA GLU A 358 -11.03 16.37 -13.20
C GLU A 358 -11.80 15.39 -12.30
N PHE A 359 -11.42 15.30 -11.03
CA PHE A 359 -12.11 14.46 -10.05
C PHE A 359 -11.97 15.04 -8.65
N ARG A 360 -13.09 15.16 -7.95
CA ARG A 360 -13.18 15.64 -6.57
C ARG A 360 -14.23 14.81 -5.84
N ALA A 361 -13.86 14.24 -4.69
CA ALA A 361 -14.78 13.47 -3.88
C ALA A 361 -14.52 13.63 -2.39
N THR A 362 -15.56 13.45 -1.57
CA THR A 362 -15.43 13.37 -0.11
C THR A 362 -14.70 12.10 0.30
N ILE A 363 -13.79 12.21 1.26
CA ILE A 363 -13.09 11.08 1.88
C ILE A 363 -14.11 10.20 2.63
N ARG A 364 -14.01 8.88 2.46
CA ARG A 364 -14.90 7.89 3.06
C ARG A 364 -14.20 7.08 4.13
N THR A 365 -14.90 6.90 5.25
CA THR A 365 -14.47 6.05 6.37
C THR A 365 -14.81 4.58 6.12
N ASN A 366 -15.82 4.32 5.29
CA ASN A 366 -16.31 3.00 4.97
C ASN A 366 -16.85 2.98 3.53
N LEU A 367 -16.47 1.99 2.74
CA LEU A 367 -17.01 1.76 1.39
C LEU A 367 -17.47 0.32 1.29
N ARG A 368 -18.76 0.15 0.98
CA ARG A 368 -19.40 -1.16 0.82
C ARG A 368 -20.10 -1.25 -0.53
N THR A 369 -20.09 -2.43 -1.13
CA THR A 369 -20.87 -2.72 -2.33
C THR A 369 -21.86 -3.84 -2.09
N PHE A 370 -22.93 -3.82 -2.88
CA PHE A 370 -23.85 -4.95 -3.00
C PHE A 370 -24.11 -5.21 -4.48
N PHE A 371 -23.47 -6.23 -5.02
CA PHE A 371 -23.68 -6.65 -6.41
C PHE A 371 -24.44 -8.00 -6.43
N PRO A 372 -25.22 -8.28 -7.49
CA PRO A 372 -25.89 -9.58 -7.63
C PRO A 372 -24.84 -10.70 -7.64
N ASP A 373 -25.13 -11.83 -7.00
CA ASP A 373 -24.27 -13.02 -7.11
C ASP A 373 -24.47 -13.66 -8.50
N ASP A 374 -23.41 -14.25 -9.06
CA ASP A 374 -23.55 -15.22 -10.14
C ASP A 374 -24.41 -16.41 -9.65
N GLU A 375 -25.31 -16.90 -10.50
CA GLU A 375 -26.45 -17.78 -10.14
C GLU A 375 -26.07 -19.18 -9.56
N ASP A 376 -24.77 -19.48 -9.37
CA ASP A 376 -24.21 -20.82 -9.16
C ASP A 376 -23.92 -21.18 -7.67
N ARG A 377 -24.78 -20.82 -6.72
CA ARG A 377 -24.66 -21.28 -5.32
C ARG A 377 -25.71 -22.30 -4.95
N GLU A 378 -25.29 -23.39 -4.30
CA GLU A 378 -26.16 -24.29 -3.56
C GLU A 378 -26.84 -23.50 -2.43
N LEU A 379 -28.10 -23.13 -2.63
CA LEU A 379 -28.87 -22.32 -1.69
C LEU A 379 -29.20 -23.13 -0.43
N GLN A 380 -28.89 -22.57 0.75
CA GLN A 380 -29.33 -23.13 2.03
C GLN A 380 -30.70 -22.59 2.47
N HIS A 381 -31.11 -21.40 1.99
CA HIS A 381 -32.43 -20.79 2.21
C HIS A 381 -33.12 -20.41 0.88
N GLY A 382 -34.27 -19.73 0.94
CA GLY A 382 -34.88 -19.11 -0.24
C GLY A 382 -34.02 -17.98 -0.78
N ARG A 383 -34.05 -17.74 -2.11
CA ARG A 383 -33.22 -16.69 -2.77
C ARG A 383 -33.37 -15.30 -2.14
N LEU A 384 -34.59 -14.92 -1.76
CA LEU A 384 -34.85 -13.64 -1.08
C LEU A 384 -34.26 -13.59 0.32
N ASP A 385 -34.32 -14.68 1.09
CA ASP A 385 -33.75 -14.73 2.44
C ASP A 385 -32.23 -14.56 2.39
N ASP A 386 -31.56 -15.28 1.50
CA ASP A 386 -30.11 -15.18 1.31
C ASP A 386 -29.70 -13.77 0.82
N GLU A 387 -30.47 -13.17 -0.09
CA GLU A 387 -30.26 -11.79 -0.56
C GLU A 387 -30.39 -10.76 0.58
N LEU A 388 -31.43 -10.89 1.42
CA LEU A 388 -31.67 -10.02 2.56
C LEU A 388 -30.61 -10.18 3.66
N ILE A 389 -30.17 -11.41 3.95
CA ILE A 389 -29.08 -11.67 4.91
C ILE A 389 -27.80 -10.97 4.44
N ARG A 390 -27.46 -11.10 3.15
CA ARG A 390 -26.31 -10.41 2.57
C ARG A 390 -26.45 -8.89 2.60
N LEU A 391 -27.61 -8.38 2.22
CA LEU A 391 -27.86 -6.94 2.24
C LEU A 391 -27.72 -6.39 3.66
N ALA A 392 -28.32 -7.06 4.65
CA ALA A 392 -28.17 -6.73 6.07
C ALA A 392 -26.69 -6.70 6.47
N ALA A 393 -25.94 -7.77 6.21
CA ALA A 393 -24.51 -7.85 6.53
C ALA A 393 -23.68 -6.72 5.88
N THR A 394 -24.06 -6.28 4.67
CA THR A 394 -23.40 -5.19 3.95
C THR A 394 -23.64 -3.84 4.64
N ILE A 395 -24.84 -3.62 5.17
CA ILE A 395 -25.27 -2.30 5.64
C ILE A 395 -25.22 -2.12 7.16
N THR A 396 -25.14 -3.19 7.96
CA THR A 396 -25.24 -3.11 9.43
C THR A 396 -24.13 -2.27 10.05
N GLU A 397 -22.91 -2.35 9.53
CA GLU A 397 -21.73 -1.67 10.10
C GLU A 397 -21.52 -0.25 9.53
N LEU A 398 -22.36 0.18 8.59
CA LEU A 398 -22.29 1.52 8.01
C LEU A 398 -22.81 2.57 9.00
N GLN A 399 -22.01 3.62 9.16
CA GLN A 399 -22.25 4.79 10.00
C GLN A 399 -21.97 6.07 9.20
N GLU A 400 -21.96 7.23 9.86
CA GLU A 400 -21.62 8.53 9.28
C GLU A 400 -20.33 8.47 8.43
N ASP A 401 -20.33 9.21 7.32
CA ASP A 401 -19.30 9.20 6.26
C ASP A 401 -19.10 7.88 5.51
N GLY A 402 -19.94 6.87 5.77
CA GLY A 402 -20.00 5.64 4.98
C GLY A 402 -20.61 5.85 3.58
N LEU A 403 -20.13 5.09 2.62
CA LEU A 403 -20.67 5.00 1.26
C LEU A 403 -21.11 3.56 0.96
N VAL A 404 -22.33 3.40 0.46
CA VAL A 404 -22.80 2.12 -0.08
C VAL A 404 -23.21 2.24 -1.55
N LEU A 405 -22.69 1.33 -2.36
CA LEU A 405 -22.99 1.20 -3.77
C LEU A 405 -23.83 -0.06 -4.00
N LEU A 406 -25.11 0.10 -4.30
CA LEU A 406 -26.04 -1.00 -4.52
C LEU A 406 -26.31 -1.18 -6.01
N ASN A 407 -25.87 -2.30 -6.58
CA ASN A 407 -26.14 -2.65 -7.97
C ASN A 407 -27.29 -3.66 -8.04
N GLU A 408 -28.46 -3.21 -8.48
CA GLU A 408 -29.67 -4.02 -8.65
C GLU A 408 -30.03 -4.84 -7.39
N PRO A 409 -30.27 -4.20 -6.22
CA PRO A 409 -30.68 -4.92 -5.03
C PRO A 409 -32.12 -5.44 -5.13
N LEU A 410 -32.39 -6.55 -4.41
CA LEU A 410 -33.72 -7.16 -4.25
C LEU A 410 -34.33 -7.70 -5.54
N THR A 411 -33.49 -8.29 -6.40
CA THR A 411 -33.90 -8.86 -7.70
C THR A 411 -34.70 -10.16 -7.56
N SER A 412 -34.69 -10.77 -6.38
CA SER A 412 -35.35 -12.05 -6.11
C SER A 412 -36.84 -11.98 -5.75
N THR A 413 -37.43 -10.78 -5.69
CA THR A 413 -38.86 -10.57 -5.42
C THR A 413 -39.56 -9.65 -6.44
N ASN A 414 -40.86 -9.41 -6.28
CA ASN A 414 -41.63 -8.51 -7.13
C ASN A 414 -41.31 -7.03 -6.85
N GLU A 415 -41.53 -6.16 -7.84
CA GLU A 415 -41.17 -4.73 -7.77
C GLU A 415 -41.77 -4.02 -6.56
N ILE A 416 -43.01 -4.35 -6.17
CA ILE A 416 -43.70 -3.68 -5.07
C ILE A 416 -43.00 -4.00 -3.75
N GLU A 417 -42.79 -5.29 -3.45
CA GLU A 417 -42.09 -5.74 -2.24
C GLU A 417 -40.63 -5.25 -2.21
N ALA A 418 -39.93 -5.34 -3.35
CA ALA A 418 -38.56 -4.86 -3.47
C ALA A 418 -38.47 -3.35 -3.18
N SER A 419 -39.39 -2.55 -3.74
CA SER A 419 -39.42 -1.10 -3.52
C SER A 419 -39.71 -0.76 -2.07
N GLU A 420 -40.68 -1.43 -1.43
CA GLU A 420 -41.03 -1.21 -0.02
C GLU A 420 -39.85 -1.50 0.92
N ILE A 421 -39.19 -2.64 0.73
CA ILE A 421 -38.04 -3.04 1.56
C ILE A 421 -36.86 -2.10 1.33
N ALA A 422 -36.51 -1.83 0.06
CA ALA A 422 -35.39 -0.97 -0.27
C ALA A 422 -35.59 0.45 0.27
N THR A 423 -36.76 1.05 0.10
CA THR A 423 -37.08 2.38 0.64
C THR A 423 -36.98 2.42 2.17
N ALA A 424 -37.38 1.36 2.87
CA ALA A 424 -37.19 1.26 4.32
C ALA A 424 -35.71 1.22 4.72
N VAL A 425 -34.90 0.43 4.00
CA VAL A 425 -33.43 0.36 4.18
C VAL A 425 -32.78 1.72 3.91
N PHE A 426 -33.15 2.40 2.83
CA PHE A 426 -32.58 3.71 2.49
C PHE A 426 -32.90 4.77 3.53
N ARG A 427 -34.12 4.81 4.05
CA ARG A 427 -34.50 5.75 5.11
C ARG A 427 -33.69 5.52 6.38
N ASP A 428 -33.34 4.27 6.68
CA ASP A 428 -32.49 3.96 7.82
C ASP A 428 -31.02 4.36 7.60
N LEU A 429 -30.50 4.16 6.39
CA LEU A 429 -29.15 4.59 6.00
C LEU A 429 -29.01 6.12 6.00
N ASP A 430 -30.00 6.83 5.46
CA ASP A 430 -30.07 8.29 5.44
C ASP A 430 -30.04 8.87 6.87
N LYS A 431 -30.82 8.29 7.79
CA LYS A 431 -30.80 8.66 9.22
C LYS A 431 -29.44 8.43 9.89
N ARG A 432 -28.65 7.48 9.39
CA ARG A 432 -27.30 7.17 9.87
C ARG A 432 -26.22 8.04 9.22
N GLY A 433 -26.58 8.95 8.32
CA GLY A 433 -25.63 9.79 7.59
C GLY A 433 -24.84 9.02 6.50
N VAL A 434 -25.36 7.87 6.06
CA VAL A 434 -24.71 7.05 5.04
C VAL A 434 -25.10 7.56 3.65
N THR A 435 -24.10 7.76 2.79
CA THR A 435 -24.33 8.10 1.39
C THR A 435 -24.65 6.85 0.58
N VAL A 436 -25.64 6.97 -0.31
CA VAL A 436 -26.15 5.84 -1.10
C VAL A 436 -26.05 6.16 -2.58
N ILE A 437 -25.47 5.23 -3.34
CA ILE A 437 -25.59 5.20 -4.80
C ILE A 437 -26.27 3.88 -5.17
N VAL A 438 -27.39 3.95 -5.87
CA VAL A 438 -28.17 2.77 -6.27
C VAL A 438 -28.37 2.72 -7.78
N VAL A 439 -28.07 1.57 -8.36
CA VAL A 439 -28.49 1.20 -9.71
C VAL A 439 -29.72 0.31 -9.56
N THR A 440 -30.83 0.68 -10.20
CA THR A 440 -32.04 -0.15 -10.16
C THR A 440 -32.79 -0.13 -11.49
N HIS A 441 -33.45 -1.24 -11.80
CA HIS A 441 -34.38 -1.33 -12.91
C HIS A 441 -35.84 -1.13 -12.48
N TYR A 442 -36.12 -0.96 -11.18
CA TYR A 442 -37.45 -0.74 -10.63
C TYR A 442 -37.85 0.75 -10.70
N PRO A 443 -38.81 1.13 -11.56
CA PRO A 443 -39.23 2.53 -11.69
C PRO A 443 -39.83 3.09 -10.41
N THR A 444 -40.56 2.26 -9.64
CA THR A 444 -41.19 2.69 -8.38
C THR A 444 -40.13 3.09 -7.36
N LEU A 445 -39.15 2.23 -7.11
CA LEU A 445 -38.02 2.52 -6.22
C LEU A 445 -37.23 3.75 -6.69
N ALA A 446 -36.87 3.79 -7.97
CA ALA A 446 -36.09 4.90 -8.52
C ALA A 446 -36.79 6.25 -8.30
N ARG A 447 -38.10 6.29 -8.53
CA ARG A 447 -38.91 7.50 -8.29
C ARG A 447 -38.95 7.88 -6.82
N GLU A 448 -39.15 6.93 -5.91
CA GLU A 448 -39.21 7.21 -4.47
C GLU A 448 -37.91 7.83 -3.96
N LEU A 449 -36.77 7.28 -4.36
CA LEU A 449 -35.45 7.77 -3.95
C LEU A 449 -35.04 9.08 -4.63
N ALA A 450 -35.43 9.26 -5.90
CA ALA A 450 -35.19 10.50 -6.62
C ALA A 450 -35.96 11.70 -6.06
N THR A 451 -36.93 11.52 -5.15
CA THR A 451 -37.61 12.66 -4.51
C THR A 451 -36.71 13.46 -3.57
N SER A 452 -35.72 12.81 -2.97
CA SER A 452 -34.76 13.43 -2.05
C SER A 452 -33.33 13.44 -2.61
N GLY A 453 -33.11 12.92 -3.81
CA GLY A 453 -31.80 12.67 -4.40
C GLY A 453 -31.70 13.03 -5.88
N LEU A 454 -30.62 12.58 -6.52
CA LEU A 454 -30.40 12.78 -7.96
C LEU A 454 -30.84 11.54 -8.74
N SER A 455 -31.60 11.75 -9.81
CA SER A 455 -31.89 10.71 -10.81
C SER A 455 -30.96 10.86 -12.02
N LEU A 456 -30.39 9.74 -12.44
CA LEU A 456 -29.51 9.59 -13.58
C LEU A 456 -30.03 8.47 -14.50
N GLU A 457 -29.91 8.65 -15.81
CA GLU A 457 -30.25 7.64 -16.81
C GLU A 457 -29.20 7.57 -17.91
N PRO A 458 -28.98 6.38 -18.51
CA PRO A 458 -28.20 6.27 -19.74
C PRO A 458 -28.86 7.02 -20.90
N GLU A 459 -28.08 7.83 -21.61
CA GLU A 459 -28.52 8.52 -22.82
C GLU A 459 -28.78 7.50 -23.94
N ILE A 460 -29.93 7.68 -24.59
CA ILE A 460 -30.39 6.92 -25.75
C ILE A 460 -30.41 7.86 -26.95
N LEU A 461 -29.65 7.52 -27.99
CA LEU A 461 -29.63 8.27 -29.24
C LEU A 461 -30.91 8.02 -30.06
N GLY A 462 -31.18 8.89 -31.05
CA GLY A 462 -32.45 8.89 -31.79
C GLY A 462 -32.78 7.61 -32.56
N ASP A 463 -31.81 6.73 -32.79
CA ASP A 463 -31.94 5.41 -33.43
C ASP A 463 -32.07 4.25 -32.41
N GLY A 464 -32.09 4.55 -31.11
CA GLY A 464 -32.12 3.56 -30.04
C GLY A 464 -30.74 3.02 -29.65
N VAL A 465 -29.66 3.51 -30.27
CA VAL A 465 -28.29 3.17 -29.89
C VAL A 465 -27.97 3.85 -28.56
N ARG A 466 -27.33 3.10 -27.66
CA ARG A 466 -26.91 3.60 -26.35
C ARG A 466 -25.57 4.30 -26.50
N SER A 467 -25.46 5.55 -26.04
CA SER A 467 -24.20 6.29 -26.07
C SER A 467 -23.25 5.89 -24.93
N TYR A 468 -23.77 5.18 -23.92
CA TYR A 468 -23.11 4.85 -22.65
C TYR A 468 -22.75 6.09 -21.79
N ARG A 469 -23.26 7.27 -22.17
CA ARG A 469 -23.22 8.47 -21.32
C ARG A 469 -24.36 8.41 -20.32
N ILE A 470 -24.09 8.83 -19.09
CA ILE A 470 -25.06 8.94 -18.01
C ILE A 470 -25.37 10.42 -17.82
N GLU A 471 -26.65 10.77 -17.90
CA GLU A 471 -27.12 12.16 -17.83
C GLU A 471 -28.15 12.34 -16.70
N PRO A 472 -28.21 13.53 -16.08
CA PRO A 472 -29.32 13.88 -15.19
C PRO A 472 -30.67 13.71 -15.87
N SER A 473 -31.57 12.98 -15.22
CA SER A 473 -32.93 12.74 -15.70
C SER A 473 -33.97 13.22 -14.69
N PRO A 474 -35.17 13.63 -15.13
CA PRO A 474 -36.29 13.72 -14.21
C PRO A 474 -36.62 12.32 -13.64
N PRO A 475 -37.21 12.22 -12.44
CA PRO A 475 -37.62 10.93 -11.88
C PRO A 475 -38.46 10.12 -12.88
N PRO A 476 -38.26 8.80 -12.97
CA PRO A 476 -38.93 7.98 -13.97
C PRO A 476 -40.46 8.09 -13.86
N LYS A 477 -41.12 8.24 -15.02
CA LYS A 477 -42.59 8.29 -15.13
C LYS A 477 -43.16 6.87 -15.06
N ASN A 478 -44.43 6.74 -14.66
CA ASN A 478 -45.12 5.44 -14.62
C ASN A 478 -44.98 4.69 -15.95
N SER A 479 -44.36 3.50 -15.90
CA SER A 479 -44.33 2.41 -16.89
C SER A 479 -44.31 2.82 -18.38
N SER A 480 -43.15 2.61 -19.01
CA SER A 480 -42.96 2.58 -20.46
C SER A 480 -43.89 1.58 -21.17
N ALA A 481 -44.51 0.62 -20.47
CA ALA A 481 -45.51 -0.27 -21.03
C ALA A 481 -46.79 0.47 -21.44
N MET A 482 -47.21 1.53 -20.74
CA MET A 482 -48.36 2.34 -21.16
C MET A 482 -48.03 3.23 -22.36
N ASP A 483 -46.80 3.71 -22.47
CA ASP A 483 -46.37 4.47 -23.65
C ASP A 483 -46.18 3.55 -24.86
N ILE A 484 -45.69 2.32 -24.66
CA ILE A 484 -45.66 1.27 -25.69
C ILE A 484 -47.07 0.84 -26.08
N TYR A 485 -47.98 0.63 -25.12
CA TYR A 485 -49.40 0.30 -25.37
C TYR A 485 -50.11 1.41 -26.14
N ARG A 486 -49.93 2.70 -25.74
CA ARG A 486 -50.43 3.85 -26.48
C ARG A 486 -49.83 3.92 -27.89
N ARG A 487 -48.53 3.63 -28.03
CA ARG A 487 -47.83 3.58 -29.34
C ARG A 487 -48.30 2.42 -30.22
N LEU A 488 -48.70 1.30 -29.64
CA LEU A 488 -49.20 0.10 -30.34
C LEU A 488 -50.72 0.09 -30.56
N GLY A 489 -51.40 1.21 -30.29
CA GLY A 489 -52.80 1.40 -30.67
C GLY A 489 -53.82 1.34 -29.55
N GLY A 490 -53.39 1.14 -28.29
CA GLY A 490 -54.21 1.31 -27.08
C GLY A 490 -55.61 0.72 -27.15
N TRP A 491 -55.73 -0.61 -27.00
CA TRP A 491 -56.99 -1.37 -27.08
C TRP A 491 -57.76 -1.44 -25.76
#